data_AF-A0A059X637-F1
#
_entry.id   AF-A0A059X637-F1
#
_cell.length_a   1.000
_cell.length_b   1.000
_cell.length_c   1.000
_cell.angle_alpha   90.00
_cell.angle_beta   90.00
_cell.angle_gamma   90.00
#
_symmetry.space_group_name_H-M   'P 1'
#
loop_
_entity.id
_entity.type
_entity.pdbx_description
1 polymer ?
#
loop_
_entity_poly.entity_id
_entity_poly.type
_entity_poly.pdbx_seq_one_letter_code
_entity_poly.pdbx_strand_id
1 'polypeptide(L)'
;EDIRALMEEGGIVIADRYVTSNAGHQGAKIESKSDRIKYYRWLEQLEYVYFGIPKPDLNVILHVPTEVTTKLIRERSKRDNRPMDLHERDIKHLRAAERVYLEIAALFPNTRLVECVDKGQMLSRQQIHGKVWDLVRRIALKK
;
A
#
# COMPACT_ATOMS: atom_id res chain seq x y z
N GLU A 1 1.80 -15.43 15.34
CA GLU A 1 3.17 -15.91 15.11
C GLU A 1 4.13 -14.73 15.21
N ASP A 2 5.32 -14.94 15.74
CA ASP A 2 6.33 -13.89 15.90
C ASP A 2 7.07 -13.69 14.57
N ILE A 3 6.92 -12.51 13.97
CA ILE A 3 7.59 -12.12 12.72
C ILE A 3 9.10 -12.28 12.85
N ARG A 4 9.67 -12.09 14.05
CA ARG A 4 11.11 -12.23 14.28
C ARG A 4 11.57 -13.66 14.15
N ALA A 5 10.86 -14.61 14.77
CA ALA A 5 11.20 -16.02 14.68
C ALA A 5 11.19 -16.50 13.22
N LEU A 6 10.18 -16.13 12.44
CA LEU A 6 10.10 -16.45 11.01
C LEU A 6 11.26 -15.86 10.19
N MET A 7 11.75 -14.68 10.57
CA MET A 7 12.90 -14.06 9.92
C MET A 7 14.22 -14.72 10.32
N GLU A 8 14.38 -15.10 11.60
CA GLU A 8 15.59 -15.77 12.13
C GLU A 8 15.79 -17.17 11.54
N GLU A 9 14.70 -17.89 11.27
CA GLU A 9 14.72 -19.19 10.56
C GLU A 9 15.03 -19.03 9.06
N GLY A 10 15.29 -17.81 8.59
CA GLY A 10 15.53 -17.52 7.20
C GLY A 10 14.27 -17.71 6.36
N GLY A 11 13.09 -17.36 6.87
CA GLY A 11 11.83 -17.33 6.13
C GLY A 11 11.69 -16.11 5.21
N ILE A 12 10.59 -16.04 4.45
CA ILE A 12 10.15 -14.82 3.77
C ILE A 12 8.81 -14.46 4.37
N VAL A 13 8.70 -13.27 4.96
CA VAL A 13 7.46 -12.79 5.56
C VAL A 13 6.75 -11.85 4.59
N ILE A 14 5.48 -12.15 4.29
CA ILE A 14 4.61 -11.29 3.50
C ILE A 14 3.53 -10.74 4.44
N ALA A 15 3.44 -9.43 4.54
CA ALA A 15 2.44 -8.76 5.35
C ALA A 15 1.40 -8.07 4.46
N ASP A 16 0.12 -8.38 4.65
CA ASP A 16 -0.97 -7.55 4.15
C ASP A 16 -1.11 -6.33 5.06
N ARG A 17 -0.52 -5.22 4.60
CA ARG A 17 -0.30 -3.97 5.33
C ARG A 17 0.82 -4.04 6.36
N TYR A 18 1.45 -2.89 6.56
CA TYR A 18 2.49 -2.67 7.56
C TYR A 18 2.56 -1.18 7.90
N VAL A 19 3.70 -0.71 8.44
CA VAL A 19 3.91 0.70 8.81
C VAL A 19 3.60 1.68 7.66
N THR A 20 3.97 1.34 6.42
CA THR A 20 3.68 2.15 5.23
C THR A 20 2.18 2.40 5.00
N SER A 21 1.32 1.46 5.41
CA SER A 21 -0.12 1.66 5.34
C SER A 21 -0.60 2.75 6.31
N ASN A 22 0.01 2.84 7.49
CA ASN A 22 -0.28 3.91 8.45
C ASN A 22 0.17 5.27 7.89
N ALA A 23 1.36 5.32 7.25
CA ALA A 23 1.83 6.49 6.52
C ALA A 23 0.81 6.96 5.46
N GLY A 24 0.27 6.04 4.67
CA GLY A 24 -0.72 6.33 3.64
C GLY A 24 -2.04 6.87 4.19
N HIS A 25 -2.63 6.17 5.16
CA HIS A 25 -3.96 6.50 5.69
C HIS A 25 -3.99 7.76 6.54
N GLN A 26 -2.99 7.96 7.40
CA GLN A 26 -2.93 9.19 8.21
C GLN A 26 -2.36 10.35 7.40
N GLY A 27 -1.42 10.09 6.48
CA GLY A 27 -0.93 11.10 5.54
C GLY A 27 -2.07 11.69 4.70
N ALA A 28 -3.05 10.88 4.29
CA ALA A 28 -4.22 11.35 3.55
C ALA A 28 -5.06 12.39 4.30
N LYS A 29 -4.98 12.42 5.64
CA LYS A 29 -5.69 13.39 6.50
C LYS A 29 -4.91 14.69 6.72
N ILE A 30 -3.65 14.75 6.26
CA ILE A 30 -2.77 15.90 6.44
C ILE A 30 -2.63 16.62 5.09
N GLU A 31 -3.17 17.83 4.99
CA GLU A 31 -3.17 18.60 3.75
C GLU A 31 -1.77 19.09 3.35
N SER A 32 -1.04 19.63 4.34
CA SER A 32 0.30 20.19 4.18
C SER A 32 1.34 19.10 3.88
N LYS A 33 2.07 19.26 2.77
CA LYS A 33 3.15 18.34 2.39
C LYS A 33 4.29 18.34 3.40
N SER A 34 4.65 19.51 3.94
CA SER A 34 5.72 19.61 4.94
C SER A 34 5.33 18.90 6.24
N ASP A 35 4.06 18.99 6.65
CA ASP A 35 3.59 18.30 7.85
C ASP A 35 3.44 16.79 7.63
N ARG A 36 3.06 16.34 6.42
CA ARG A 36 3.15 14.91 6.07
C ARG A 36 4.57 14.37 6.20
N ILE A 37 5.57 15.10 5.72
CA ILE A 37 6.98 14.70 5.84
C ILE A 37 7.39 14.62 7.32
N LYS A 38 6.97 15.57 8.17
CA LYS A 38 7.21 15.49 9.62
C LYS A 38 6.55 14.26 10.22
N TYR A 39 5.29 13.98 9.85
CA TYR A 39 4.56 12.81 10.30
C TYR A 39 5.24 11.50 9.91
N TYR A 40 5.71 11.36 8.66
CA TYR A 40 6.42 10.16 8.21
C TYR A 40 7.70 9.91 9.01
N ARG A 41 8.47 10.97 9.30
CA ARG A 41 9.67 10.86 10.14
C ARG A 41 9.33 10.43 11.57
N TRP A 42 8.29 11.03 12.16
CA TRP A 42 7.80 10.65 13.47
C TRP A 42 7.35 9.19 13.51
N LEU A 43 6.59 8.75 12.50
CA LEU A 43 6.12 7.37 12.38
C LEU A 43 7.29 6.39 12.26
N GLU A 44 8.31 6.72 11.46
CA GLU A 44 9.51 5.89 11.33
C GLU A 44 10.25 5.72 12.66
N GLN A 45 10.41 6.82 13.42
CA GLN A 45 11.03 6.79 14.74
C GLN A 45 10.19 5.99 15.75
N LEU A 46 8.87 6.17 15.74
CA LEU A 46 7.99 5.46 16.65
C LEU A 46 8.00 3.95 16.39
N GLU A 47 7.75 3.53 15.14
CA GLU A 47 7.52 2.13 14.81
C GLU A 47 8.84 1.34 14.81
N TYR A 48 9.88 1.85 14.15
CA TYR A 48 11.11 1.08 13.93
C TYR A 48 12.18 1.32 14.98
N VAL A 49 12.20 2.49 15.64
CA VAL A 49 13.21 2.79 16.68
C VAL A 49 12.66 2.51 18.06
N TYR A 50 11.53 3.13 18.41
CA TYR A 50 10.96 2.98 19.75
C TYR A 50 10.33 1.61 19.98
N PHE A 51 9.44 1.16 19.08
CA PHE A 51 8.85 -0.19 19.16
C PHE A 51 9.74 -1.28 18.56
N GLY A 52 10.82 -0.89 17.85
CA GLY A 52 11.80 -1.82 17.31
C GLY A 52 11.24 -2.77 16.24
N ILE A 53 10.10 -2.45 15.63
CA ILE A 53 9.44 -3.29 14.63
C ILE A 53 10.42 -3.52 13.45
N PRO A 54 10.55 -4.74 12.90
CA PRO A 54 11.48 -4.98 11.78
C PRO A 54 11.18 -4.09 10.57
N LYS A 55 12.21 -3.48 9.97
CA LYS A 55 12.02 -2.72 8.72
C LYS A 55 11.86 -3.68 7.54
N PRO A 56 10.88 -3.47 6.64
CA PRO A 56 10.71 -4.31 5.46
C PRO A 56 11.78 -4.01 4.41
N ASP A 57 12.31 -5.05 3.76
CA ASP A 57 13.21 -4.92 2.61
C ASP A 57 12.54 -4.22 1.42
N LEU A 58 11.23 -4.43 1.26
CA LEU A 58 10.43 -3.88 0.18
C LEU A 58 8.98 -3.69 0.60
N ASN A 59 8.42 -2.54 0.27
CA ASN A 59 6.98 -2.29 0.27
C ASN A 59 6.48 -2.29 -1.18
N VAL A 60 5.36 -2.99 -1.44
CA VAL A 60 4.70 -2.99 -2.74
C VAL A 60 3.31 -2.37 -2.59
N ILE A 61 3.09 -1.25 -3.27
CA ILE A 61 1.78 -0.60 -3.36
C ILE A 61 1.11 -1.08 -4.65
N LEU A 62 -0.01 -1.77 -4.50
CA LEU A 62 -0.88 -2.15 -5.63
C LEU A 62 -1.77 -0.95 -5.97
N HIS A 63 -1.45 -0.26 -7.04
CA HIS A 63 -2.12 0.98 -7.43
C HIS A 63 -3.31 0.71 -8.34
N VAL A 64 -4.47 1.22 -7.93
CA VAL A 64 -5.70 1.26 -8.73
C VAL A 64 -6.21 2.70 -8.67
N PRO A 65 -6.30 3.42 -9.80
CA PRO A 65 -6.80 4.79 -9.83
C PRO A 65 -8.18 4.91 -9.19
N THR A 66 -8.45 6.04 -8.53
CA THR A 66 -9.73 6.26 -7.83
C THR A 66 -10.94 6.09 -8.75
N GLU A 67 -10.83 6.48 -10.01
CA GLU A 67 -11.89 6.36 -11.01
C GLU A 67 -12.26 4.89 -11.26
N VAL A 68 -11.27 4.00 -11.35
CA VAL A 68 -11.49 2.55 -11.52
C VAL A 68 -12.02 1.94 -10.24
N THR A 69 -11.44 2.30 -9.09
CA THR A 69 -11.91 1.85 -7.77
C THR A 69 -13.38 2.20 -7.55
N THR A 70 -13.79 3.43 -7.86
CA THR A 70 -15.17 3.89 -7.73
C THR A 70 -16.12 3.10 -8.64
N LYS A 71 -15.69 2.77 -9.86
CA LYS A 71 -16.49 1.95 -10.79
C LYS A 71 -16.69 0.53 -10.24
N LEU A 72 -15.62 -0.11 -9.77
CA LEU A 72 -15.65 -1.46 -9.20
C LEU A 72 -16.54 -1.55 -7.95
N ILE A 73 -16.45 -0.56 -7.06
CA ILE A 73 -17.31 -0.45 -5.87
C ILE A 73 -18.78 -0.38 -6.28
N ARG A 74 -19.13 0.50 -7.24
CA ARG A 74 -20.52 0.63 -7.73
C ARG A 74 -21.05 -0.67 -8.33
N GLU A 75 -20.23 -1.37 -9.13
CA GLU A 75 -20.60 -2.66 -9.73
C GLU A 75 -20.80 -3.73 -8.64
N ARG A 76 -19.92 -3.77 -7.64
CA ARG A 76 -20.04 -4.68 -6.50
C ARG A 76 -21.28 -4.41 -5.65
N SER A 77 -21.57 -3.15 -5.32
CA SER A 77 -22.76 -2.79 -4.55
C SER A 77 -24.06 -3.20 -5.27
N LYS A 78 -24.12 -3.04 -6.59
CA LYS A 78 -25.25 -3.52 -7.41
C LYS A 78 -25.40 -5.04 -7.36
N ARG A 79 -24.28 -5.77 -7.51
CA ARG A 79 -24.28 -7.24 -7.50
C ARG A 79 -24.65 -7.81 -6.14
N ASP A 80 -24.09 -7.24 -5.08
CA ASP A 80 -24.21 -7.76 -3.72
C ASP A 80 -25.48 -7.18 -3.00
N ASN A 81 -26.32 -6.42 -3.71
CA ASN A 81 -27.50 -5.70 -3.21
C ASN A 81 -27.26 -4.97 -1.87
N ARG A 82 -26.05 -4.42 -1.71
CA ARG A 82 -25.59 -3.77 -0.47
C ARG A 82 -25.36 -2.28 -0.69
N PRO A 83 -25.75 -1.41 0.26
CA PRO A 83 -25.41 0.00 0.18
C PRO A 83 -23.88 0.19 0.22
N MET A 84 -23.37 1.18 -0.51
CA MET A 84 -21.96 1.58 -0.40
C MET A 84 -21.63 2.03 1.04
N ASP A 85 -20.47 1.62 1.56
CA ASP A 85 -19.94 2.08 2.86
C ASP A 85 -19.69 3.60 2.83
N LEU A 86 -19.73 4.27 3.98
CA LEU A 86 -19.39 5.70 4.13
C LEU A 86 -18.02 6.03 3.55
N HIS A 87 -17.01 5.18 3.77
CA HIS A 87 -15.66 5.38 3.21
C HIS A 87 -15.63 5.20 1.68
N GLU A 88 -16.48 4.31 1.15
CA GLU A 88 -16.64 4.07 -0.29
C GLU A 88 -17.39 5.21 -0.99
N ARG A 89 -18.11 6.06 -0.25
CA ARG A 89 -18.82 7.24 -0.78
C ARG A 89 -17.95 8.49 -0.84
N ASP A 90 -16.88 8.55 -0.05
CA ASP A 90 -15.99 9.71 -0.01
C ASP A 90 -14.89 9.61 -1.07
N ILE A 91 -15.25 10.00 -2.29
CA ILE A 91 -14.33 10.10 -3.43
C ILE A 91 -13.15 11.04 -3.10
N LYS A 92 -13.36 12.08 -2.26
CA LYS A 92 -12.27 12.99 -1.88
C LYS A 92 -11.26 12.27 -1.01
N HIS A 93 -11.73 11.43 -0.06
CA HIS A 93 -10.87 10.59 0.75
C HIS A 93 -10.07 9.58 -0.09
N LEU A 94 -10.72 8.90 -1.04
CA LEU A 94 -10.04 7.96 -1.96
C LEU A 94 -8.94 8.65 -2.79
N ARG A 95 -9.24 9.83 -3.37
CA ARG A 95 -8.24 10.62 -4.11
C ARG A 95 -7.11 11.11 -3.23
N ALA A 96 -7.42 11.52 -2.00
CA ALA A 96 -6.39 11.94 -1.04
C ALA A 96 -5.46 10.78 -0.68
N ALA A 97 -6.02 9.59 -0.46
CA ALA A 97 -5.26 8.38 -0.19
C ALA A 97 -4.40 7.99 -1.40
N GLU A 98 -4.96 7.93 -2.61
CA GLU A 98 -4.22 7.65 -3.85
C GLU A 98 -3.02 8.60 -4.00
N ARG A 99 -3.26 9.91 -3.93
CA ARG A 99 -2.21 10.94 -4.02
C ARG A 99 -1.10 10.71 -2.99
N VAL A 100 -1.45 10.35 -1.77
CA VAL A 100 -0.47 10.13 -0.69
C VAL A 100 0.32 8.84 -0.90
N TYR A 101 -0.30 7.75 -1.34
CA TYR A 101 0.44 6.52 -1.66
C TYR A 101 1.38 6.72 -2.86
N LEU A 102 0.99 7.52 -3.86
CA LEU A 102 1.88 7.92 -4.96
C LEU A 102 3.06 8.76 -4.46
N GLU A 103 2.82 9.71 -3.55
CA GLU A 103 3.88 10.49 -2.90
C GLU A 103 4.84 9.60 -2.10
N ILE A 104 4.31 8.67 -1.31
CA ILE A 104 5.08 7.70 -0.53
C ILE A 104 5.97 6.85 -1.44
N ALA A 105 5.44 6.35 -2.56
CA ALA A 105 6.21 5.57 -3.52
C ALA A 105 7.38 6.35 -4.14
N ALA A 106 7.23 7.67 -4.30
CA ALA A 106 8.29 8.54 -4.80
C ALA A 106 9.31 8.92 -3.71
N LEU A 107 8.87 9.08 -2.46
CA LEU A 107 9.72 9.51 -1.35
C LEU A 107 10.53 8.36 -0.73
N PHE A 108 9.99 7.15 -0.66
CA PHE A 108 10.59 6.05 0.09
C PHE A 108 11.34 5.08 -0.84
N PRO A 109 12.69 4.99 -0.74
CA PRO A 109 13.50 4.21 -1.67
C PRO A 109 13.22 2.70 -1.70
N ASN A 110 12.68 2.14 -0.61
CA ASN A 110 12.28 0.73 -0.51
C ASN A 110 10.80 0.51 -0.85
N THR A 111 10.10 1.50 -1.40
CA THR A 111 8.69 1.36 -1.79
C THR A 111 8.56 1.36 -3.31
N ARG A 112 7.78 0.42 -3.84
CA ARG A 112 7.52 0.29 -5.28
C ARG A 112 6.03 0.29 -5.55
N LEU A 113 5.67 0.98 -6.61
CA LEU A 113 4.30 1.02 -7.12
C LEU A 113 4.15 -0.07 -8.20
N VAL A 114 3.05 -0.81 -8.15
CA VAL A 114 2.62 -1.74 -9.20
C VAL A 114 1.29 -1.25 -9.72
N GLU A 115 1.28 -0.77 -10.95
CA GLU A 115 0.05 -0.41 -11.66
C GLU A 115 -0.79 -1.65 -11.94
N CYS A 116 -1.98 -1.71 -11.37
CA CYS A 116 -2.94 -2.81 -11.53
C CYS A 116 -3.98 -2.54 -12.61
N VAL A 117 -3.89 -1.39 -13.29
CA VAL A 117 -4.82 -0.96 -14.34
C VAL A 117 -4.04 -0.62 -15.60
N ASP A 118 -4.53 -1.07 -16.75
CA ASP A 118 -4.06 -0.65 -18.06
C ASP A 118 -5.24 -0.15 -18.89
N LYS A 119 -5.11 1.04 -19.48
CA LYS A 119 -6.16 1.70 -20.29
C LYS A 119 -7.55 1.71 -19.62
N GLY A 120 -7.60 1.92 -18.31
CA GLY A 120 -8.83 1.97 -17.52
C GLY A 120 -9.47 0.60 -17.21
N GLN A 121 -8.81 -0.50 -17.56
CA GLN A 121 -9.25 -1.86 -17.25
C GLN A 121 -8.35 -2.50 -16.20
N MET A 122 -8.95 -3.24 -15.27
CA MET A 122 -8.20 -4.02 -14.29
C MET A 122 -7.39 -5.11 -15.01
N LEU A 123 -6.10 -5.18 -14.68
CA LEU A 123 -5.26 -6.30 -15.07
C LEU A 123 -5.72 -7.59 -14.39
N SER A 124 -5.44 -8.73 -15.02
CA SER A 124 -5.68 -10.04 -14.41
C SER A 124 -4.77 -10.27 -13.22
N ARG A 125 -5.17 -11.19 -12.33
CA ARG A 125 -4.34 -11.58 -11.17
C ARG A 125 -2.96 -12.10 -11.62
N GLN A 126 -2.90 -12.83 -12.74
CA GLN A 126 -1.66 -13.35 -13.31
C GLN A 126 -0.74 -12.24 -13.82
N GLN A 127 -1.31 -11.20 -14.47
CA GLN A 127 -0.53 -10.04 -14.91
C GLN A 127 0.02 -9.24 -13.73
N ILE A 128 -0.80 -9.00 -12.70
CA ILE A 128 -0.37 -8.32 -11.46
C ILE A 128 0.69 -9.16 -10.75
N HIS A 129 0.48 -10.47 -10.63
CA HIS A 129 1.44 -11.40 -10.04
C HIS A 129 2.80 -11.32 -10.74
N GLY A 130 2.84 -11.34 -12.08
CA GLY A 130 4.10 -11.20 -12.83
C GLY A 130 4.85 -9.91 -12.50
N LYS A 131 4.13 -8.77 -12.45
CA LYS A 131 4.70 -7.47 -12.06
C LYS A 131 5.27 -7.48 -10.64
N VAL A 132 4.53 -8.04 -9.68
CA VAL A 132 5.01 -8.17 -8.29
C VAL A 132 6.22 -9.09 -8.21
N TRP A 133 6.18 -10.24 -8.92
CA TRP A 133 7.26 -11.21 -8.96
C TRP A 133 8.57 -10.61 -9.50
N ASP A 134 8.50 -9.78 -10.54
CA ASP A 134 9.68 -9.09 -11.07
C ASP A 134 10.40 -8.21 -10.04
N LEU A 135 9.64 -7.66 -9.08
CA LEU A 135 10.19 -6.87 -7.97
C LEU A 135 10.75 -7.77 -6.86
N VAL A 136 10.00 -8.80 -6.45
CA VAL A 136 10.35 -9.59 -5.26
C VAL A 136 11.34 -10.73 -5.53
N ARG A 137 11.45 -11.22 -6.78
CA ARG A 137 12.30 -12.38 -7.10
C ARG A 137 13.76 -12.17 -6.72
N ARG A 138 14.27 -10.93 -6.81
CA ARG A 138 15.65 -10.61 -6.41
C ARG A 138 15.87 -10.68 -4.90
N ILE A 139 14.81 -10.58 -4.11
CA ILE A 139 14.85 -10.72 -2.65
C ILE A 139 14.65 -12.20 -2.30
N ALA A 140 13.65 -12.83 -2.92
CA ALA A 140 13.28 -14.21 -2.65
C ALA A 140 14.34 -15.23 -3.10
N LEU A 141 15.04 -14.98 -4.21
CA LEU A 141 16.03 -15.90 -4.80
C LEU A 141 17.48 -15.58 -4.42
N LYS A 142 17.71 -14.63 -3.51
CA LYS A 142 19.05 -14.29 -3.00
C LYS A 142 19.55 -15.23 -1.89
N LYS A 143 18.73 -16.20 -1.50
CA LYS A 143 19.10 -17.26 -0.55
C LYS A 143 19.94 -18.33 -1.21
#